data_AF-A0A419ESI8-F1
#
_entry.id   AF-A0A419ESI8-F1
#
_cell.length_a   1.000
_cell.length_b   1.000
_cell.length_c   1.000
_cell.angle_alpha   90.00
_cell.angle_beta   90.00
_cell.angle_gamma   90.00
#
_symmetry.space_group_name_H-M   'P 1'
#
loop_
_entity.id
_entity.type
_entity.pdbx_description
1 polymer ?
#
loop_
_entity_poly.entity_id
_entity_poly.type
_entity_poly.pdbx_seq_one_letter_code
_entity_poly.pdbx_strand_id
1 'polypeptide(L)'
;MRARSAQYLRTAIVRSLRRQGYSVRGGLIHVPENQSKDDCRSLNKLAVRKKLKESKPYLKPYEDRLIQYIANGYEVVPQDIRPSLVLVEPGSEYEVLFRYVCLHWSIPVSSGYGRRLRFLVLDASNGKLIGLFGLGDPVYAMRARDHWIGWDKETKAKKLYHVMDAYVLGAVPPYSFLLGGKLIAMLICSNEVRESFRRKYKGQKSLIREETRHPYLALITTTSALGRSSIYNRLRVNAHEYWISLGFTQGSGEFHFSNGVYDDIRAYVEKHCEPTAKHEAWGNGFRNKREVIRKCLSKIGLSANLIYHGIRREIFAAPLGQEALPFLRGEVKKPSFYDWPVSHLTDVFAERWLLRRAERMPEYKEYTREQYRIWPPKKVRPSLKENS
;
A
#
# COMPACT_ATOMS: atom_id res chain seq x y z
N MET A 1 20.84 21.75 -17.62
CA MET A 1 21.64 21.24 -16.47
C MET A 1 22.75 20.34 -17.03
N ARG A 2 24.04 20.57 -16.71
CA ARG A 2 25.14 19.74 -17.26
C ARG A 2 25.08 18.33 -16.67
N ALA A 3 25.00 17.30 -17.51
CA ALA A 3 25.05 15.90 -17.09
C ALA A 3 26.37 15.62 -16.35
N ARG A 4 26.27 15.02 -15.16
CA ARG A 4 27.44 14.61 -14.35
C ARG A 4 28.21 13.47 -15.02
N SER A 5 29.47 13.27 -14.66
CA SER A 5 30.29 12.19 -15.22
C SER A 5 29.82 10.80 -14.77
N ALA A 6 30.13 9.78 -15.56
CA ALA A 6 29.82 8.38 -15.22
C ALA A 6 30.47 7.95 -13.90
N GLN A 7 31.70 8.39 -13.64
CA GLN A 7 32.42 8.11 -12.39
C GLN A 7 31.74 8.76 -11.17
N TYR A 8 31.27 10.00 -11.30
CA TYR A 8 30.50 10.67 -10.26
C TYR A 8 29.22 9.89 -9.95
N LEU A 9 28.44 9.52 -10.97
CA LEU A 9 27.19 8.78 -10.80
C LEU A 9 27.40 7.42 -10.13
N ARG A 10 28.44 6.69 -10.54
CA ARG A 10 28.82 5.41 -9.92
C ARG A 10 29.04 5.58 -8.42
N THR A 11 29.85 6.55 -8.01
CA THR A 11 30.14 6.84 -6.60
C THR A 11 28.89 7.31 -5.85
N ALA A 12 28.08 8.19 -6.44
CA ALA A 12 26.86 8.72 -5.81
C ALA A 12 25.80 7.64 -5.57
N ILE A 13 25.58 6.75 -6.55
CA ILE A 13 24.64 5.61 -6.46
C ILE A 13 25.07 4.66 -5.35
N VAL A 14 26.34 4.21 -5.35
CA VAL A 14 26.85 3.28 -4.34
C VAL A 14 26.79 3.90 -2.93
N ARG A 15 27.16 5.17 -2.79
CA ARG A 15 27.09 5.89 -1.50
C ARG A 15 25.64 6.03 -1.02
N SER A 16 24.69 6.28 -1.93
CA SER A 16 23.26 6.34 -1.61
C SER A 16 22.72 5.01 -1.12
N LEU A 17 23.09 3.89 -1.76
CA LEU A 17 22.70 2.54 -1.34
C LEU A 17 23.27 2.19 0.04
N ARG A 18 24.55 2.46 0.27
CA ARG A 18 25.20 2.22 1.58
C ARG A 18 24.57 3.03 2.71
N ARG A 19 24.22 4.31 2.48
CA ARG A 19 23.50 5.13 3.46
C ARG A 19 22.11 4.59 3.80
N GLN A 20 21.47 3.89 2.87
CA GLN A 20 20.19 3.21 3.11
C GLN A 20 20.34 1.91 3.89
N GLY A 21 21.57 1.45 4.14
CA GLY A 21 21.85 0.20 4.86
C GLY A 21 22.10 -1.01 3.95
N TYR A 22 22.18 -0.84 2.64
CA TYR A 22 22.50 -1.94 1.72
C TYR A 22 24.01 -2.20 1.66
N SER A 23 24.40 -3.47 1.70
CA SER A 23 25.77 -3.89 1.40
C SER A 23 25.95 -3.96 -0.13
N VAL A 24 26.96 -3.27 -0.65
CA VAL A 24 27.29 -3.27 -2.09
C VAL A 24 28.71 -3.78 -2.28
N ARG A 25 28.85 -4.94 -2.93
CA ARG A 25 30.12 -5.59 -3.29
C ARG A 25 30.08 -6.01 -4.75
N GLY A 26 31.18 -5.85 -5.49
CA GLY A 26 31.25 -6.21 -6.92
C GLY A 26 30.19 -5.54 -7.81
N GLY A 27 29.64 -4.39 -7.41
CA GLY A 27 28.55 -3.74 -8.15
C GLY A 27 27.19 -4.44 -8.03
N LEU A 28 26.98 -5.28 -7.01
CA LEU A 28 25.71 -5.94 -6.68
C LEU A 28 25.30 -5.64 -5.23
N ILE A 29 24.00 -5.71 -4.95
CA ILE A 29 23.48 -5.64 -3.58
C ILE A 29 23.54 -7.02 -2.96
N HIS A 30 24.16 -7.12 -1.79
CA HIS A 30 24.12 -8.31 -0.96
C HIS A 30 23.10 -8.12 0.15
N VAL A 31 22.23 -9.11 0.28
CA VAL A 31 21.17 -9.16 1.29
C VAL A 31 21.50 -10.30 2.23
N PRO A 32 21.46 -10.10 3.56
CA PRO A 32 21.58 -11.20 4.51
C PRO A 32 20.48 -12.23 4.25
N GLU A 33 20.82 -13.52 4.25
CA GLU A 33 19.86 -14.61 3.95
C GLU A 33 18.67 -14.62 4.92
N ASN A 34 18.88 -14.17 6.17
CA ASN A 34 17.87 -14.15 7.25
C ASN A 34 17.58 -12.71 7.73
N GLN A 35 17.04 -11.85 6.86
CA GLN A 35 16.59 -10.51 7.28
C GLN A 35 15.44 -10.58 8.28
N SER A 36 15.61 -9.91 9.41
CA SER A 36 14.54 -9.70 10.38
C SER A 36 13.56 -8.60 9.91
N LYS A 37 12.39 -8.53 10.55
CA LYS A 37 11.45 -7.42 10.33
C LYS A 37 12.05 -6.07 10.71
N ASP A 38 12.94 -6.03 11.69
CA ASP A 38 13.60 -4.81 12.16
C ASP A 38 14.67 -4.31 11.20
N ASP A 39 15.35 -5.23 10.50
CA ASP A 39 16.24 -4.87 9.39
C ASP A 39 15.45 -4.19 8.28
N CYS A 40 14.32 -4.79 7.88
CA CYS A 40 13.43 -4.21 6.87
C CYS A 40 12.92 -2.82 7.30
N ARG A 41 12.54 -2.63 8.57
CA ARG A 41 12.14 -1.32 9.09
C ARG A 41 13.30 -0.32 9.03
N SER A 42 14.51 -0.75 9.40
CA SER A 42 15.69 0.10 9.41
C SER A 42 16.06 0.61 8.01
N LEU A 43 15.95 -0.24 6.98
CA LEU A 43 16.15 0.15 5.57
C LEU A 43 15.16 1.24 5.11
N ASN A 44 13.96 1.31 5.70
CA ASN A 44 12.93 2.28 5.34
C ASN A 44 12.97 3.57 6.18
N LYS A 45 13.77 3.65 7.26
CA LYS A 45 13.82 4.83 8.16
C LYS A 45 14.07 6.15 7.41
N LEU A 46 14.99 6.17 6.45
CA LEU A 46 15.28 7.37 5.66
C LEU A 46 14.09 7.81 4.81
N ALA A 47 13.41 6.86 4.17
CA ALA A 47 12.25 7.14 3.33
C ALA A 47 11.06 7.64 4.18
N VAL A 48 10.85 7.05 5.37
CA VAL A 48 9.83 7.50 6.33
C VAL A 48 10.11 8.92 6.82
N ARG A 49 11.34 9.22 7.26
CA ARG A 49 11.73 10.57 7.71
C ARG A 49 11.51 11.63 6.63
N LYS A 50 11.87 11.32 5.38
CA LYS A 50 11.64 12.22 4.26
C LYS A 50 10.15 12.45 4.02
N LYS A 51 9.35 11.38 4.01
CA LYS A 51 7.89 11.47 3.84
C LYS A 51 7.24 12.32 4.93
N LEU A 52 7.67 12.17 6.18
CA LEU A 52 7.24 13.00 7.31
C LEU A 52 7.60 14.48 7.08
N LYS A 53 8.85 14.77 6.68
CA LYS A 53 9.31 16.14 6.41
C LYS A 53 8.50 16.81 5.29
N GLU A 54 8.26 16.10 4.19
CA GLU A 54 7.50 16.59 3.04
C GLU A 54 6.01 16.78 3.36
N SER A 55 5.45 15.95 4.24
CA SER A 55 4.03 15.99 4.58
C SER A 55 3.72 17.01 5.68
N LYS A 56 4.71 17.35 6.52
CA LYS A 56 4.55 18.24 7.69
C LYS A 56 3.88 19.59 7.38
N PRO A 57 4.27 20.35 6.33
CA PRO A 57 3.64 21.65 6.05
C PRO A 57 2.13 21.56 5.79
N TYR A 58 1.68 20.43 5.23
CA TYR A 58 0.30 20.23 4.79
C TYR A 58 -0.57 19.51 5.82
N LEU A 59 0.01 18.71 6.72
CA LEU A 59 -0.76 17.88 7.65
C LEU A 59 -0.65 18.35 9.10
N LYS A 60 0.50 18.90 9.51
CA LYS A 60 0.67 19.41 10.89
C LYS A 60 -0.40 20.44 11.27
N PRO A 61 -0.83 21.37 10.40
CA PRO A 61 -1.87 22.34 10.77
C PRO A 61 -3.22 21.70 11.16
N TYR A 62 -3.50 20.49 10.69
CA TYR A 62 -4.76 19.79 10.93
C TYR A 62 -4.66 18.72 12.03
N GLU A 63 -3.46 18.42 12.53
CA GLU A 63 -3.20 17.26 13.40
C GLU A 63 -4.12 17.22 14.63
N ASP A 64 -4.34 18.35 15.31
CA ASP A 64 -5.20 18.43 16.50
C ASP A 64 -6.64 17.96 16.23
N ARG A 65 -7.15 18.23 15.01
CA ARG A 65 -8.47 17.78 14.56
C ARG A 65 -8.43 16.33 14.08
N LEU A 66 -7.37 15.93 13.36
CA LEU A 66 -7.23 14.58 12.80
C LEU A 66 -7.11 13.51 13.89
N ILE A 67 -6.41 13.80 14.99
CA ILE A 67 -6.31 12.83 16.11
C ILE A 67 -7.65 12.59 16.82
N GLN A 68 -8.66 13.47 16.65
CA GLN A 68 -9.99 13.25 17.23
C GLN A 68 -10.72 12.06 16.60
N TYR A 69 -10.31 11.64 15.40
CA TYR A 69 -10.76 10.41 14.76
C TYR A 69 -10.14 9.16 15.38
N ILE A 70 -9.07 9.28 16.18
CA ILE A 70 -8.46 8.15 16.86
C ILE A 70 -9.16 7.94 18.20
N ALA A 71 -9.60 6.72 18.47
CA ALA A 71 -10.24 6.40 19.74
C ALA A 71 -9.22 6.44 20.88
N ASN A 72 -9.65 6.91 22.04
CA ASN A 72 -9.09 6.46 23.30
C ASN A 72 -9.57 5.02 23.54
N GLY A 73 -8.76 4.24 24.26
CA GLY A 73 -9.05 2.84 24.57
C GLY A 73 -10.40 2.63 25.23
N TYR A 74 -10.75 3.50 26.18
CA TYR A 74 -12.02 3.43 26.92
C TYR A 74 -13.26 3.73 26.07
N GLU A 75 -13.11 4.35 24.89
CA GLU A 75 -14.23 4.59 23.96
C GLU A 75 -14.59 3.35 23.13
N VAL A 76 -13.79 2.28 23.21
CA VAL A 76 -13.99 1.05 22.43
C VAL A 76 -14.66 -0.02 23.28
N VAL A 77 -15.94 -0.26 23.00
CA VAL A 77 -16.72 -1.38 23.53
C VAL A 77 -16.72 -2.50 22.48
N PRO A 78 -15.96 -3.60 22.67
CA PRO A 78 -15.77 -4.63 21.64
C PRO A 78 -17.07 -5.23 21.09
N GLN A 79 -18.09 -5.36 21.93
CA GLN A 79 -19.40 -5.91 21.57
C GLN A 79 -20.20 -4.99 20.63
N ASP A 80 -19.93 -3.69 20.67
CA ASP A 80 -20.67 -2.69 19.92
C ASP A 80 -19.98 -2.29 18.61
N ILE A 81 -18.75 -2.76 18.38
CA ILE A 81 -17.95 -2.39 17.20
C ILE A 81 -18.76 -2.66 15.92
N ARG A 82 -19.07 -1.58 15.19
CA ARG A 82 -19.91 -1.63 14.00
C ARG A 82 -19.21 -0.92 12.84
N PRO A 83 -18.37 -1.63 12.06
CA PRO A 83 -17.60 -1.04 10.98
C PRO A 83 -18.50 -0.49 9.86
N SER A 84 -18.14 0.69 9.35
CA SER A 84 -18.76 1.33 8.19
C SER A 84 -17.68 1.77 7.21
N LEU A 85 -17.87 1.43 5.94
CA LEU A 85 -16.92 1.76 4.87
C LEU A 85 -17.24 3.14 4.28
N VAL A 86 -16.28 4.05 4.39
CA VAL A 86 -16.38 5.40 3.84
C VAL A 86 -15.40 5.55 2.69
N LEU A 87 -15.94 5.73 1.48
CA LEU A 87 -15.13 6.03 0.30
C LEU A 87 -14.53 7.44 0.44
N VAL A 88 -13.20 7.54 0.33
CA VAL A 88 -12.48 8.80 0.47
C VAL A 88 -12.54 9.59 -0.83
N GLU A 89 -13.14 10.77 -0.74
CA GLU A 89 -13.27 11.71 -1.86
C GLU A 89 -12.06 12.66 -1.95
N PRO A 90 -11.63 13.05 -3.17
CA PRO A 90 -10.61 14.08 -3.34
C PRO A 90 -11.01 15.40 -2.70
N GLY A 91 -10.07 16.08 -2.04
CA GLY A 91 -10.28 17.36 -1.37
C GLY A 91 -11.02 17.28 -0.03
N SER A 92 -11.52 16.11 0.36
CA SER A 92 -12.24 15.92 1.62
C SER A 92 -11.31 15.91 2.84
N GLU A 93 -11.87 16.14 4.03
CA GLU A 93 -11.14 15.91 5.28
C GLU A 93 -10.65 14.46 5.39
N TYR A 94 -11.44 13.49 4.93
CA TYR A 94 -11.06 12.08 4.94
C TYR A 94 -9.85 11.78 4.06
N GLU A 95 -9.59 12.56 3.02
CA GLU A 95 -8.33 12.47 2.28
C GLU A 95 -7.14 12.93 3.14
N VAL A 96 -7.30 14.01 3.89
CA VAL A 96 -6.27 14.51 4.81
C VAL A 96 -6.00 13.48 5.91
N LEU A 97 -7.06 12.91 6.50
CA LEU A 97 -6.98 11.85 7.50
C LEU A 97 -6.31 10.59 6.96
N PHE A 98 -6.70 10.12 5.77
CA PHE A 98 -6.08 8.97 5.12
C PHE A 98 -4.57 9.18 4.97
N ARG A 99 -4.16 10.36 4.49
CA ARG A 99 -2.74 10.71 4.33
C ARG A 99 -1.99 10.82 5.66
N TYR A 100 -2.63 11.34 6.71
CA TYR A 100 -2.05 11.43 8.04
C TYR A 100 -1.82 10.06 8.66
N VAL A 101 -2.83 9.20 8.63
CA VAL A 101 -2.73 7.80 9.11
C VAL A 101 -1.64 7.04 8.34
N CYS A 102 -1.47 7.31 7.04
CA CYS A 102 -0.39 6.73 6.24
C CYS A 102 1.02 7.00 6.76
N LEU A 103 1.23 8.05 7.55
CA LEU A 103 2.55 8.40 8.09
C LEU A 103 2.99 7.50 9.24
N HIS A 104 2.08 6.74 9.85
CA HIS A 104 2.37 5.82 10.95
C HIS A 104 2.94 4.48 10.49
N TRP A 105 2.83 4.13 9.21
CA TRP A 105 3.36 2.86 8.71
C TRP A 105 4.88 2.91 8.48
N SER A 106 5.53 1.79 8.77
CA SER A 106 6.98 1.64 8.62
C SER A 106 7.46 1.65 7.16
N ILE A 107 6.54 1.57 6.19
CA ILE A 107 6.84 1.64 4.76
C ILE A 107 6.01 2.78 4.15
N PRO A 108 6.65 3.79 3.56
CA PRO A 108 5.94 4.93 2.99
C PRO A 108 4.97 4.51 1.88
N VAL A 109 3.75 5.01 1.97
CA VAL A 109 2.71 4.79 0.96
C VAL A 109 2.92 5.76 -0.20
N SER A 110 3.00 5.21 -1.41
CA SER A 110 3.13 6.00 -2.64
C SER A 110 1.78 6.57 -3.08
N SER A 111 1.80 7.75 -3.71
CA SER A 111 0.61 8.39 -4.29
C SER A 111 0.03 7.62 -5.47
N GLY A 112 0.85 6.79 -6.15
CA GLY A 112 0.45 5.92 -7.26
C GLY A 112 -0.14 6.68 -8.46
N TYR A 113 -0.42 5.96 -9.53
CA TYR A 113 -1.16 6.47 -10.70
C TYR A 113 -2.16 5.40 -11.15
N GLY A 114 -3.17 5.83 -11.93
CA GLY A 114 -4.21 4.94 -12.44
C GLY A 114 -5.43 4.85 -11.52
N ARG A 115 -6.13 3.71 -11.56
CA ARG A 115 -7.31 3.44 -10.74
C ARG A 115 -6.95 3.46 -9.26
N ARG A 116 -7.76 4.16 -8.47
CA ARG A 116 -7.60 4.30 -7.02
C ARG A 116 -8.95 4.32 -6.33
N LEU A 117 -9.10 3.49 -5.31
CA LEU A 117 -10.16 3.58 -4.32
C LEU A 117 -9.49 3.64 -2.95
N ARG A 118 -9.96 4.53 -2.09
CA ARG A 118 -9.44 4.73 -0.74
C ARG A 118 -10.63 4.63 0.19
N PHE A 119 -10.52 3.82 1.23
CA PHE A 119 -11.58 3.63 2.21
C PHE A 119 -11.05 3.92 3.59
N LEU A 120 -11.80 4.69 4.36
CA LEU A 120 -11.72 4.67 5.81
C LEU A 120 -12.73 3.65 6.32
N VAL A 121 -12.39 2.99 7.43
CA VAL A 121 -13.31 2.12 8.17
C VAL A 121 -13.58 2.78 9.50
N LEU A 122 -14.75 3.39 9.63
CA LEU A 122 -15.19 4.04 10.86
C LEU A 122 -16.02 3.06 11.69
N ASP A 123 -15.89 3.13 13.01
CA ASP A 123 -16.78 2.45 13.93
C ASP A 123 -18.00 3.31 14.16
N ALA A 124 -19.16 2.85 13.70
CA ALA A 124 -20.42 3.55 13.83
C ALA A 124 -20.97 3.55 15.28
N SER A 125 -20.33 2.85 16.23
CA SER A 125 -20.71 2.92 17.65
C SER A 125 -20.15 4.17 18.35
N ASN A 126 -18.97 4.65 17.95
CA ASN A 126 -18.28 5.76 18.62
C ASN A 126 -17.74 6.83 17.65
N GLY A 127 -17.93 6.65 16.34
CA GLY A 127 -17.48 7.57 15.29
C GLY A 127 -15.97 7.58 15.06
N LYS A 128 -15.22 6.62 15.60
CA LYS A 128 -13.74 6.58 15.53
C LYS A 128 -13.24 5.70 14.41
N LEU A 129 -12.01 5.96 13.97
CA LEU A 129 -11.35 5.22 12.91
C LEU A 129 -10.87 3.86 13.43
N ILE A 130 -11.38 2.78 12.83
CA ILE A 130 -10.86 1.42 13.03
C ILE A 130 -9.58 1.23 12.24
N GLY A 131 -9.58 1.71 10.99
CA GLY A 131 -8.48 1.52 10.07
C GLY A 131 -8.79 2.06 8.69
N LEU A 132 -7.94 1.74 7.73
CA LEU A 132 -8.15 2.13 6.35
C LEU A 132 -7.54 1.12 5.39
N PHE A 133 -7.95 1.20 4.14
CA PHE A 133 -7.27 0.52 3.05
C PHE A 133 -7.39 1.29 1.75
N GLY A 134 -6.43 1.05 0.87
CA GLY A 134 -6.41 1.62 -0.47
C GLY A 134 -6.22 0.53 -1.51
N LEU A 135 -7.04 0.56 -2.54
CA LEU A 135 -6.95 -0.28 -3.73
C LEU A 135 -6.43 0.55 -4.90
N GLY A 136 -5.54 -0.03 -5.70
CA GLY A 136 -5.05 0.61 -6.90
C GLY A 136 -4.66 -0.38 -7.97
N ASP A 137 -4.31 0.14 -9.15
CA ASP A 137 -3.94 -0.71 -10.28
C ASP A 137 -2.88 -1.76 -9.91
N PRO A 138 -3.11 -3.02 -10.30
CA PRO A 138 -2.23 -4.10 -9.90
C PRO A 138 -0.89 -4.00 -10.62
N VAL A 139 0.18 -4.46 -9.97
CA VAL A 139 1.48 -4.63 -10.63
C VAL A 139 1.30 -5.55 -11.84
N TYR A 140 1.61 -5.03 -13.04
CA TYR A 140 1.36 -5.75 -14.30
C TYR A 140 2.08 -7.11 -14.37
N ALA A 141 3.34 -7.15 -13.93
CA ALA A 141 4.17 -8.35 -13.93
C ALA A 141 4.40 -8.84 -12.50
N MET A 142 3.53 -9.75 -12.04
CA MET A 142 3.67 -10.39 -10.74
C MET A 142 3.69 -11.91 -10.95
N ARG A 143 4.88 -12.46 -11.14
CA ARG A 143 5.09 -13.85 -11.59
C ARG A 143 4.25 -14.86 -10.80
N ALA A 144 4.28 -14.80 -9.47
CA ALA A 144 3.58 -15.76 -8.63
C ALA A 144 2.06 -15.72 -8.81
N ARG A 145 1.46 -14.52 -8.86
CA ARG A 145 0.04 -14.33 -9.20
C ARG A 145 -0.26 -14.84 -10.59
N ASP A 146 0.53 -14.43 -11.58
CA ASP A 146 0.28 -14.77 -12.98
C ASP A 146 0.35 -16.30 -13.21
N HIS A 147 1.29 -17.00 -12.55
CA HIS A 147 1.38 -18.47 -12.59
C HIS A 147 0.22 -19.14 -11.86
N TRP A 148 -0.15 -18.64 -10.67
CA TRP A 148 -1.25 -19.19 -9.89
C TRP A 148 -2.61 -19.06 -10.59
N ILE A 149 -2.84 -17.94 -11.29
CA ILE A 149 -4.05 -17.78 -12.12
C ILE A 149 -3.99 -18.70 -13.35
N GLY A 150 -2.80 -18.91 -13.94
CA GLY A 150 -2.61 -19.65 -15.18
C GLY A 150 -2.75 -18.76 -16.43
N TRP A 151 -2.30 -17.52 -16.37
CA TRP A 151 -2.45 -16.56 -17.48
C TRP A 151 -1.44 -16.75 -18.60
N ASP A 152 -1.93 -16.74 -19.84
CA ASP A 152 -1.16 -16.33 -21.00
C ASP A 152 -1.10 -14.79 -21.14
N LYS A 153 -0.28 -14.30 -22.08
CA LYS A 153 -0.04 -12.87 -22.30
C LYS A 153 -1.31 -12.11 -22.73
N GLU A 154 -2.13 -12.70 -23.60
CA GLU A 154 -3.31 -12.06 -24.17
C GLU A 154 -4.44 -12.00 -23.14
N THR A 155 -4.72 -13.13 -22.47
CA THR A 155 -5.73 -13.22 -21.43
C THR A 155 -5.40 -12.27 -20.29
N LYS A 156 -4.14 -12.20 -19.85
CA LYS A 156 -3.72 -11.22 -18.83
C LYS A 156 -4.03 -9.79 -19.25
N ALA A 157 -3.68 -9.41 -20.49
CA ALA A 157 -3.90 -8.05 -20.97
C ALA A 157 -5.39 -7.66 -20.97
N LYS A 158 -6.28 -8.64 -21.20
CA LYS A 158 -7.74 -8.46 -21.15
C LYS A 158 -8.27 -8.44 -19.71
N LYS A 159 -7.82 -9.38 -18.87
CA LYS A 159 -8.45 -9.70 -17.58
C LYS A 159 -7.84 -8.99 -16.36
N LEU A 160 -6.64 -8.43 -16.47
CA LEU A 160 -5.99 -7.68 -15.38
C LEU A 160 -6.82 -6.48 -14.91
N TYR A 161 -7.67 -5.92 -15.76
CA TYR A 161 -8.63 -4.87 -15.38
C TYR A 161 -9.56 -5.32 -14.23
N HIS A 162 -9.83 -6.60 -14.06
CA HIS A 162 -10.70 -7.11 -13.00
C HIS A 162 -9.98 -7.39 -11.68
N VAL A 163 -8.71 -6.95 -11.58
CA VAL A 163 -7.85 -7.15 -10.41
C VAL A 163 -7.44 -5.79 -9.84
N MET A 164 -7.36 -5.69 -8.51
CA MET A 164 -6.79 -4.54 -7.80
C MET A 164 -5.72 -4.99 -6.80
N ASP A 165 -4.69 -4.17 -6.61
CA ASP A 165 -3.74 -4.32 -5.50
C ASP A 165 -4.18 -3.48 -4.30
N ALA A 166 -4.33 -4.11 -3.14
CA ALA A 166 -4.39 -3.42 -1.86
C ALA A 166 -2.98 -2.93 -1.51
N TYR A 167 -2.67 -1.69 -1.90
CA TYR A 167 -1.35 -1.08 -1.75
C TYR A 167 -1.09 -0.58 -0.32
N VAL A 168 -2.16 -0.46 0.47
CA VAL A 168 -2.12 -0.13 1.89
C VAL A 168 -3.35 -0.70 2.55
N LEU A 169 -3.18 -1.33 3.71
CA LEU A 169 -4.28 -1.73 4.58
C LEU A 169 -3.77 -1.90 6.01
N GLY A 170 -4.57 -1.50 6.98
CA GLY A 170 -4.24 -1.69 8.39
C GLY A 170 -5.23 -1.00 9.31
N ALA A 171 -5.28 -1.48 10.55
CA ALA A 171 -6.01 -0.84 11.63
C ALA A 171 -5.11 0.15 12.39
N VAL A 172 -5.74 1.15 12.98
CA VAL A 172 -5.10 2.11 13.89
C VAL A 172 -5.33 1.67 15.34
N PRO A 173 -4.44 2.00 16.29
CA PRO A 173 -4.73 1.81 17.71
C PRO A 173 -5.97 2.60 18.14
N PRO A 174 -6.73 2.12 19.14
CA PRO A 174 -6.52 0.87 19.89
C PRO A 174 -7.04 -0.37 19.15
N TYR A 175 -7.81 -0.23 18.07
CA TYR A 175 -8.37 -1.36 17.29
C TYR A 175 -7.29 -2.32 16.77
N SER A 176 -6.10 -1.81 16.46
CA SER A 176 -4.96 -2.65 16.05
C SER A 176 -4.51 -3.63 17.15
N PHE A 177 -4.67 -3.29 18.43
CA PHE A 177 -4.39 -4.17 19.57
C PHE A 177 -5.41 -5.30 19.70
N LEU A 178 -6.63 -5.03 19.21
CA LEU A 178 -7.76 -5.94 19.10
C LEU A 178 -7.81 -6.71 17.77
N LEU A 179 -6.66 -6.86 17.09
CA LEU A 179 -6.54 -7.57 15.81
C LEU A 179 -7.37 -6.94 14.67
N GLY A 180 -7.73 -5.66 14.77
CA GLY A 180 -8.51 -4.95 13.74
C GLY A 180 -7.89 -4.99 12.35
N GLY A 181 -6.58 -5.23 12.22
CA GLY A 181 -5.94 -5.45 10.92
C GLY A 181 -6.54 -6.64 10.14
N LYS A 182 -6.97 -7.70 10.85
CA LYS A 182 -7.68 -8.84 10.23
C LYS A 182 -9.07 -8.45 9.77
N LEU A 183 -9.79 -7.67 10.58
CA LEU A 183 -11.08 -7.12 10.19
C LEU A 183 -10.94 -6.30 8.90
N ILE A 184 -9.98 -5.36 8.83
CA ILE A 184 -9.73 -4.59 7.60
C ILE A 184 -9.44 -5.51 6.40
N ALA A 185 -8.64 -6.55 6.58
CA ALA A 185 -8.34 -7.52 5.53
C ALA A 185 -9.59 -8.32 5.08
N MET A 186 -10.53 -8.62 5.98
CA MET A 186 -11.81 -9.22 5.65
C MET A 186 -12.71 -8.24 4.91
N LEU A 187 -12.91 -7.02 5.45
CA LEU A 187 -13.81 -6.01 4.89
C LEU A 187 -13.45 -5.58 3.47
N ILE A 188 -12.18 -5.69 3.08
CA ILE A 188 -11.74 -5.51 1.69
C ILE A 188 -12.47 -6.46 0.72
N CYS A 189 -12.87 -7.64 1.17
CA CYS A 189 -13.55 -8.66 0.38
C CYS A 189 -15.07 -8.45 0.29
N SER A 190 -15.59 -7.39 0.93
CA SER A 190 -17.02 -7.17 1.08
C SER A 190 -17.76 -6.82 -0.20
N ASN A 191 -19.08 -6.99 -0.17
CA ASN A 191 -19.99 -6.56 -1.22
C ASN A 191 -19.84 -5.07 -1.54
N GLU A 192 -19.76 -4.26 -0.49
CA GLU A 192 -19.71 -2.81 -0.52
C GLU A 192 -18.48 -2.31 -1.27
N VAL A 193 -17.32 -2.97 -1.10
CA VAL A 193 -16.11 -2.66 -1.87
C VAL A 193 -16.30 -2.97 -3.35
N ARG A 194 -16.88 -4.14 -3.69
CA ARG A 194 -17.18 -4.51 -5.08
C ARG A 194 -18.17 -3.53 -5.71
N GLU A 195 -19.15 -3.07 -4.95
CA GLU A 195 -20.11 -2.08 -5.41
C GLU A 195 -19.49 -0.70 -5.62
N SER A 196 -18.65 -0.22 -4.70
CA SER A 196 -17.92 1.04 -4.89
C SER A 196 -17.02 0.98 -6.13
N PHE A 197 -16.36 -0.14 -6.37
CA PHE A 197 -15.60 -0.37 -7.61
C PHE A 197 -16.50 -0.31 -8.84
N ARG A 198 -17.64 -1.02 -8.82
CA ARG A 198 -18.62 -1.02 -9.91
C ARG A 198 -19.14 0.39 -10.18
N ARG A 199 -19.60 1.10 -9.14
CA ARG A 199 -20.12 2.48 -9.25
C ARG A 199 -19.09 3.42 -9.86
N LYS A 200 -17.83 3.35 -9.41
CA LYS A 200 -16.77 4.23 -9.89
C LYS A 200 -16.37 3.97 -11.34
N TYR A 201 -16.33 2.70 -11.77
CA TYR A 201 -15.75 2.31 -13.06
C TYR A 201 -16.76 1.89 -14.13
N LYS A 202 -18.07 1.87 -13.82
CA LYS A 202 -19.13 1.58 -14.81
C LYS A 202 -19.11 2.62 -15.94
N GLY A 203 -19.21 2.14 -17.18
CA GLY A 203 -19.32 2.99 -18.36
C GLY A 203 -18.04 3.70 -18.79
N GLN A 204 -16.91 3.48 -18.09
CA GLN A 204 -15.64 4.09 -18.49
C GLN A 204 -15.01 3.35 -19.67
N LYS A 205 -14.68 4.09 -20.73
CA LYS A 205 -13.89 3.58 -21.85
C LYS A 205 -12.41 3.55 -21.48
N SER A 206 -11.73 2.46 -21.85
CA SER A 206 -10.28 2.39 -21.67
C SER A 206 -9.55 3.33 -22.64
N LEU A 207 -8.52 4.04 -22.17
CA LEU A 207 -7.79 5.02 -23.01
C LEU A 207 -7.14 4.39 -24.25
N ILE A 208 -6.66 3.15 -24.14
CA ILE A 208 -5.85 2.52 -25.19
C ILE A 208 -6.71 1.73 -26.18
N ARG A 209 -7.72 0.99 -25.69
CA ARG A 209 -8.54 0.13 -26.56
C ARG A 209 -9.90 0.74 -26.89
N GLU A 210 -10.25 1.86 -26.25
CA GLU A 210 -11.57 2.50 -26.35
C GLU A 210 -12.77 1.60 -26.00
N GLU A 211 -12.48 0.43 -25.42
CA GLU A 211 -13.46 -0.55 -24.95
C GLU A 211 -14.08 -0.12 -23.62
N THR A 212 -15.41 -0.26 -23.51
CA THR A 212 -16.12 -0.24 -22.23
C THR A 212 -16.09 -1.63 -21.62
N ARG A 213 -15.53 -1.74 -20.40
CA ARG A 213 -15.45 -3.03 -19.69
C ARG A 213 -16.48 -3.08 -18.58
N HIS A 214 -17.10 -4.25 -18.38
CA HIS A 214 -17.93 -4.46 -17.19
C HIS A 214 -17.03 -4.45 -15.94
N PRO A 215 -17.29 -3.59 -14.94
CA PRO A 215 -16.39 -3.44 -13.79
C PRO A 215 -16.61 -4.55 -12.75
N TYR A 216 -16.24 -5.77 -13.10
CA TYR A 216 -16.19 -6.90 -12.17
C TYR A 216 -14.87 -6.86 -11.39
N LEU A 217 -14.91 -6.60 -10.09
CA LEU A 217 -13.75 -6.76 -9.21
C LEU A 217 -13.70 -8.23 -8.76
N ALA A 218 -12.90 -9.05 -9.43
CA ALA A 218 -12.84 -10.49 -9.23
C ALA A 218 -11.79 -10.93 -8.20
N LEU A 219 -10.70 -10.17 -8.10
CA LEU A 219 -9.55 -10.53 -7.29
C LEU A 219 -8.90 -9.27 -6.70
N ILE A 220 -8.54 -9.36 -5.43
CA ILE A 220 -7.67 -8.37 -4.79
C ILE A 220 -6.37 -9.06 -4.42
N THR A 221 -5.24 -8.45 -4.78
CA THR A 221 -3.92 -8.93 -4.37
C THR A 221 -3.26 -7.95 -3.42
N THR A 222 -2.32 -8.42 -2.60
CA THR A 222 -1.49 -7.53 -1.78
C THR A 222 -0.11 -8.15 -1.58
N THR A 223 0.85 -7.31 -1.20
CA THR A 223 2.16 -7.77 -0.75
C THR A 223 2.35 -7.37 0.70
N SER A 224 2.89 -8.27 1.49
CA SER A 224 3.24 -7.97 2.86
C SER A 224 4.31 -6.88 2.97
N ALA A 225 4.27 -6.10 4.05
CA ALA A 225 5.24 -5.03 4.28
C ALA A 225 6.64 -5.58 4.62
N LEU A 226 6.71 -6.51 5.58
CA LEU A 226 7.95 -6.97 6.22
C LEU A 226 8.04 -8.52 6.21
N GLY A 227 7.97 -9.14 5.04
CA GLY A 227 7.96 -10.62 4.94
C GLY A 227 6.65 -11.23 5.45
N ARG A 228 6.66 -12.34 6.20
CA ARG A 228 5.41 -13.03 6.60
C ARG A 228 4.46 -12.13 7.42
N SER A 229 3.21 -12.03 7.00
CA SER A 229 2.20 -11.12 7.61
C SER A 229 1.19 -11.86 8.48
N SER A 230 1.14 -11.56 9.78
CA SER A 230 0.15 -12.13 10.72
C SER A 230 -1.29 -11.67 10.45
N ILE A 231 -1.48 -10.64 9.62
CA ILE A 231 -2.81 -10.14 9.23
C ILE A 231 -3.48 -11.16 8.30
N TYR A 232 -2.79 -11.59 7.24
CA TYR A 232 -3.35 -12.48 6.22
C TYR A 232 -3.17 -13.95 6.56
N ASN A 233 -2.09 -14.29 7.26
CA ASN A 233 -1.84 -15.66 7.70
C ASN A 233 -2.95 -16.13 8.65
N ARG A 234 -3.54 -17.30 8.35
CA ARG A 234 -4.61 -17.92 9.14
C ARG A 234 -5.89 -17.08 9.20
N LEU A 235 -6.16 -16.27 8.17
CA LEU A 235 -7.47 -15.64 7.98
C LEU A 235 -8.42 -16.67 7.35
N ARG A 236 -8.71 -17.72 8.15
CA ARG A 236 -9.58 -18.84 7.80
C ARG A 236 -10.66 -19.00 8.85
N VAL A 237 -11.92 -18.94 8.43
CA VAL A 237 -13.10 -19.15 9.28
C VAL A 237 -14.14 -19.93 8.48
N ASN A 238 -14.84 -20.87 9.12
CA ASN A 238 -15.90 -21.68 8.49
C ASN A 238 -15.49 -22.28 7.14
N ALA A 239 -14.32 -22.94 7.13
CA ALA A 239 -13.63 -23.51 5.98
C ALA A 239 -13.20 -22.53 4.87
N HIS A 240 -13.63 -21.26 4.90
CA HIS A 240 -13.24 -20.23 3.93
C HIS A 240 -11.89 -19.62 4.26
N GLU A 241 -11.01 -19.58 3.27
CA GLU A 241 -9.74 -18.86 3.31
C GLU A 241 -9.87 -17.56 2.52
N TYR A 242 -9.86 -16.42 3.22
CA TYR A 242 -10.08 -15.12 2.59
C TYR A 242 -8.83 -14.62 1.84
N TRP A 243 -7.64 -15.02 2.28
CA TRP A 243 -6.36 -14.61 1.68
C TRP A 243 -5.44 -15.82 1.53
N ILE A 244 -5.15 -16.16 0.28
CA ILE A 244 -4.31 -17.29 -0.12
C ILE A 244 -2.88 -16.78 -0.31
N SER A 245 -1.90 -17.44 0.32
CA SER A 245 -0.48 -17.14 0.08
C SER A 245 -0.04 -17.71 -1.28
N LEU A 246 0.56 -16.85 -2.10
CA LEU A 246 1.06 -17.20 -3.43
C LEU A 246 2.58 -17.33 -3.46
N GLY A 247 3.25 -17.33 -2.30
CA GLY A 247 4.70 -17.30 -2.21
C GLY A 247 5.26 -15.87 -2.19
N PHE A 248 6.47 -15.66 -2.73
CA PHE A 248 7.25 -14.45 -2.46
C PHE A 248 7.69 -13.72 -3.73
N THR A 249 7.76 -12.38 -3.64
CA THR A 249 8.48 -11.56 -4.62
C THR A 249 9.98 -11.79 -4.54
N GLN A 250 10.70 -11.39 -5.59
CA GLN A 250 12.17 -11.37 -5.62
C GLN A 250 12.77 -10.10 -4.98
N GLY A 251 11.94 -9.18 -4.49
CA GLY A 251 12.42 -7.92 -3.91
C GLY A 251 13.09 -7.00 -4.92
N SER A 252 12.33 -6.54 -5.92
CA SER A 252 12.79 -5.54 -6.88
C SER A 252 12.12 -4.20 -6.61
N GLY A 253 12.89 -3.12 -6.61
CA GLY A 253 12.37 -1.81 -6.28
C GLY A 253 13.22 -0.69 -6.88
N GLU A 254 12.63 0.50 -6.96
CA GLU A 254 13.35 1.70 -7.30
C GLU A 254 13.94 2.26 -6.01
N PHE A 255 15.27 2.28 -5.89
CA PHE A 255 15.91 2.85 -4.71
C PHE A 255 15.51 4.29 -4.48
N HIS A 256 15.53 4.68 -3.21
CA HIS A 256 15.41 6.07 -2.87
C HIS A 256 16.73 6.79 -3.13
N PHE A 257 16.94 7.23 -4.37
CA PHE A 257 18.03 8.15 -4.71
C PHE A 257 17.67 9.57 -4.24
N SER A 258 18.04 9.89 -3.00
CA SER A 258 17.88 11.24 -2.43
C SER A 258 18.92 12.23 -2.96
N ASN A 259 18.71 13.53 -2.68
CA ASN A 259 19.67 14.62 -2.90
C ASN A 259 20.05 14.87 -4.37
N GLY A 260 19.09 14.83 -5.29
CA GLY A 260 19.33 15.13 -6.71
C GLY A 260 20.01 14.02 -7.51
N VAL A 261 20.43 12.93 -6.87
CA VAL A 261 21.06 11.79 -7.57
C VAL A 261 20.15 11.21 -8.66
N TYR A 262 18.83 11.17 -8.44
CA TYR A 262 17.91 10.74 -9.49
C TYR A 262 17.88 11.71 -10.68
N ASP A 263 17.92 13.01 -10.43
CA ASP A 263 17.91 14.02 -11.48
C ASP A 263 19.22 13.97 -12.29
N ASP A 264 20.34 13.73 -11.62
CA ASP A 264 21.63 13.47 -12.29
C ASP A 264 21.61 12.18 -13.14
N ILE A 265 21.02 11.09 -12.63
CA ILE A 265 20.80 9.84 -13.39
C ILE A 265 19.96 10.15 -14.62
N ARG A 266 18.84 10.86 -14.46
CA ARG A 266 17.92 11.19 -15.54
C ARG A 266 18.61 12.02 -16.62
N ALA A 267 19.28 13.10 -16.24
CA ALA A 267 20.00 13.98 -17.17
C ALA A 267 21.11 13.23 -17.93
N TYR A 268 21.80 12.29 -17.28
CA TYR A 268 22.80 11.45 -17.93
C TYR A 268 22.18 10.50 -18.96
N VAL A 269 21.09 9.84 -18.60
CA VAL A 269 20.42 8.87 -19.48
C VAL A 269 19.78 9.58 -20.68
N GLU A 270 19.14 10.73 -20.48
CA GLU A 270 18.58 11.56 -21.56
C GLU A 270 19.66 12.02 -22.56
N LYS A 271 20.91 12.16 -22.13
CA LYS A 271 22.03 12.54 -22.99
C LYS A 271 22.71 11.35 -23.70
N HIS A 272 22.70 10.17 -23.09
CA HIS A 272 23.60 9.07 -23.48
C HIS A 272 22.91 7.76 -23.86
N CYS A 273 21.58 7.70 -23.77
CA CYS A 273 20.79 6.51 -24.05
C CYS A 273 19.52 6.88 -24.85
N GLU A 274 19.10 5.97 -25.71
CA GLU A 274 17.79 6.08 -26.37
C GLU A 274 16.67 5.53 -25.49
N PRO A 275 15.46 6.11 -25.49
CA PRO A 275 14.28 5.52 -24.87
C PRO A 275 13.85 4.19 -25.49
N THR A 276 13.22 3.31 -24.71
CA THR A 276 12.54 2.12 -25.23
C THR A 276 11.19 2.54 -25.81
N ALA A 277 10.76 1.88 -26.89
CA ALA A 277 9.46 2.09 -27.49
C ALA A 277 8.33 2.08 -26.45
N LYS A 278 7.45 3.08 -26.54
CA LYS A 278 6.23 3.21 -25.73
C LYS A 278 5.07 3.66 -26.61
N HIS A 279 3.85 3.35 -26.17
CA HIS A 279 2.64 3.77 -26.87
C HIS A 279 2.55 5.30 -26.88
N GLU A 280 2.15 5.89 -28.00
CA GLU A 280 2.13 7.35 -28.22
C GLU A 280 1.28 8.10 -27.19
N ALA A 281 0.13 7.50 -26.81
CA ALA A 281 -0.74 7.99 -25.74
C ALA A 281 -0.05 8.18 -24.37
N TRP A 282 1.16 7.64 -24.15
CA TRP A 282 1.93 7.76 -22.91
C TRP A 282 3.09 8.77 -23.04
N GLY A 283 3.01 9.67 -24.04
CA GLY A 283 3.93 10.77 -24.32
C GLY A 283 5.22 10.30 -25.02
N ASN A 284 6.28 11.12 -24.97
CA ASN A 284 7.62 10.85 -25.54
C ASN A 284 8.69 10.66 -24.43
N GLY A 285 9.82 9.97 -24.72
CA GLY A 285 10.91 9.71 -23.76
C GLY A 285 10.88 8.34 -23.05
N PHE A 286 11.58 8.19 -21.93
CA PHE A 286 11.69 6.91 -21.22
C PHE A 286 10.34 6.44 -20.65
N ARG A 287 10.07 5.14 -20.69
CA ARG A 287 8.79 4.52 -20.29
C ARG A 287 8.51 4.66 -18.80
N ASN A 288 9.53 4.48 -17.96
CA ASN A 288 9.41 4.58 -16.51
C ASN A 288 10.77 4.74 -15.82
N LYS A 289 10.74 5.08 -14.53
CA LYS A 289 11.92 5.27 -13.68
C LYS A 289 12.82 4.03 -13.60
N ARG A 290 12.23 2.83 -13.55
CA ARG A 290 12.99 1.56 -13.63
C ARG A 290 13.82 1.45 -14.91
N GLU A 291 13.29 1.86 -16.06
CA GLU A 291 14.05 1.90 -17.32
C GLU A 291 15.23 2.86 -17.23
N VAL A 292 14.98 4.09 -16.77
CA VAL A 292 16.01 5.12 -16.61
C VAL A 292 17.15 4.60 -15.73
N ILE A 293 16.83 4.03 -14.56
CA ILE A 293 17.84 3.48 -13.65
C ILE A 293 18.62 2.34 -14.31
N ARG A 294 17.96 1.36 -14.92
CA ARG A 294 18.65 0.21 -15.55
C ARG A 294 19.58 0.62 -16.68
N LYS A 295 19.14 1.57 -17.52
CA LYS A 295 19.97 2.10 -18.62
C LYS A 295 21.18 2.86 -18.08
N CYS A 296 20.98 3.72 -17.07
CA CYS A 296 22.09 4.39 -16.39
C CYS A 296 23.11 3.41 -15.86
N LEU A 297 22.68 2.43 -15.04
CA LEU A 297 23.55 1.44 -14.42
C LEU A 297 24.40 0.71 -15.47
N SER A 298 23.76 0.22 -16.53
CA SER A 298 24.45 -0.50 -17.62
C SER A 298 25.49 0.41 -18.30
N LYS A 299 25.11 1.66 -18.62
CA LYS A 299 25.97 2.62 -19.31
C LYS A 299 27.18 3.04 -18.48
N ILE A 300 27.05 3.12 -17.15
CA ILE A 300 28.15 3.47 -16.22
C ILE A 300 28.92 2.25 -15.71
N GLY A 301 28.74 1.07 -16.31
CA GLY A 301 29.49 -0.15 -15.96
C GLY A 301 29.10 -0.77 -14.61
N LEU A 302 27.87 -0.53 -14.14
CA LEU A 302 27.27 -1.22 -13.00
C LEU A 302 26.24 -2.25 -13.48
N SER A 303 26.01 -3.29 -12.67
CA SER A 303 24.99 -4.27 -13.01
C SER A 303 23.58 -3.66 -12.99
N ALA A 304 22.82 -3.85 -14.08
CA ALA A 304 21.40 -3.49 -14.14
C ALA A 304 20.55 -4.25 -13.12
N ASN A 305 21.10 -5.31 -12.51
CA ASN A 305 20.46 -6.08 -11.45
C ASN A 305 20.59 -5.43 -10.07
N LEU A 306 21.31 -4.31 -9.92
CA LEU A 306 21.34 -3.57 -8.66
C LEU A 306 19.94 -3.21 -8.16
N ILE A 307 18.94 -3.05 -9.04
CA ILE A 307 17.53 -2.80 -8.68
C ILE A 307 16.87 -3.93 -7.86
N TYR A 308 17.47 -5.11 -7.83
CA TYR A 308 17.01 -6.23 -7.02
C TYR A 308 17.68 -6.12 -5.65
N HIS A 309 16.94 -5.57 -4.70
CA HIS A 309 17.38 -5.38 -3.33
C HIS A 309 17.08 -6.60 -2.44
N GLY A 310 16.50 -7.67 -3.01
CA GLY A 310 16.26 -8.97 -2.38
C GLY A 310 15.35 -8.97 -1.15
N ILE A 311 14.70 -7.86 -0.81
CA ILE A 311 13.68 -7.82 0.26
C ILE A 311 12.43 -8.50 -0.28
N ARG A 312 12.29 -9.78 0.04
CA ARG A 312 11.18 -10.63 -0.39
C ARG A 312 9.93 -10.28 0.39
N ARG A 313 8.83 -10.04 -0.33
CA ARG A 313 7.49 -9.81 0.23
C ARG A 313 6.59 -10.96 -0.14
N GLU A 314 5.84 -11.47 0.83
CA GLU A 314 4.85 -12.51 0.59
C GLU A 314 3.68 -11.89 -0.18
N ILE A 315 3.21 -12.60 -1.20
CA ILE A 315 2.11 -12.20 -2.06
C ILE A 315 0.86 -12.93 -1.56
N PHE A 316 -0.23 -12.20 -1.40
CA PHE A 316 -1.52 -12.77 -1.04
C PHE A 316 -2.58 -12.41 -2.08
N ALA A 317 -3.56 -13.29 -2.23
CA ALA A 317 -4.69 -13.12 -3.12
C ALA A 317 -6.02 -13.42 -2.41
N ALA A 318 -7.00 -12.55 -2.62
CA ALA A 318 -8.37 -12.67 -2.15
C ALA A 318 -9.33 -12.78 -3.34
N PRO A 319 -9.69 -14.00 -3.76
CA PRO A 319 -10.76 -14.23 -4.72
C PRO A 319 -12.09 -13.77 -4.14
N LEU A 320 -12.82 -12.92 -4.86
CA LEU A 320 -14.09 -12.38 -4.35
C LEU A 320 -15.32 -13.22 -4.76
N GLY A 321 -15.08 -14.41 -5.29
CA GLY A 321 -16.11 -15.31 -5.78
C GLY A 321 -15.59 -16.71 -6.09
N GLN A 322 -16.49 -17.69 -6.10
CA GLN A 322 -16.16 -19.09 -6.41
C GLN A 322 -15.54 -19.23 -7.80
N GLU A 323 -16.02 -18.44 -8.76
CA GLU A 323 -15.56 -18.47 -10.15
C GLU A 323 -14.56 -17.36 -10.50
N ALA A 324 -13.97 -16.69 -9.49
CA ALA A 324 -13.04 -15.60 -9.74
C ALA A 324 -11.87 -16.02 -10.65
N LEU A 325 -11.29 -17.19 -10.41
CA LEU A 325 -10.19 -17.72 -11.21
C LEU A 325 -10.63 -18.16 -12.63
N PRO A 326 -11.66 -19.01 -12.80
CA PRO A 326 -12.21 -19.30 -14.13
C PRO A 326 -12.55 -18.05 -14.93
N PHE A 327 -13.15 -17.04 -14.30
CA PHE A 327 -13.45 -15.77 -14.95
C PHE A 327 -12.19 -15.03 -15.40
N LEU A 328 -11.16 -15.00 -14.56
CA LEU A 328 -9.88 -14.37 -14.89
C LEU A 328 -9.10 -15.13 -15.96
N ARG A 329 -9.30 -16.45 -16.10
CA ARG A 329 -8.77 -17.24 -17.22
C ARG A 329 -9.60 -17.11 -18.50
N GLY A 330 -10.79 -16.53 -18.43
CA GLY A 330 -11.69 -16.39 -19.59
C GLY A 330 -12.57 -17.60 -19.85
N GLU A 331 -12.59 -18.58 -18.93
CA GLU A 331 -13.41 -19.79 -19.00
C GLU A 331 -14.91 -19.46 -18.79
N VAL A 332 -15.20 -18.42 -18.01
CA VAL A 332 -16.56 -17.91 -17.81
C VAL A 332 -16.66 -16.42 -18.14
N LYS A 333 -17.83 -15.98 -18.63
CA LYS A 333 -18.08 -14.60 -19.05
C LYS A 333 -18.31 -13.63 -17.89
N LYS A 334 -18.88 -14.11 -16.79
CA LYS A 334 -19.22 -13.32 -15.59
C LYS A 334 -18.85 -14.13 -14.35
N PRO A 335 -18.20 -13.53 -13.34
CA PRO A 335 -17.91 -14.24 -12.10
C PRO A 335 -19.16 -14.32 -11.20
N SER A 336 -19.39 -15.50 -10.60
CA SER A 336 -20.21 -15.63 -9.40
C SER A 336 -19.43 -15.18 -8.17
N PHE A 337 -19.97 -14.22 -7.41
CA PHE A 337 -19.32 -13.61 -6.26
C PHE A 337 -19.86 -14.15 -4.94
N TYR A 338 -19.03 -14.13 -3.89
CA TYR A 338 -19.50 -14.38 -2.54
C TYR A 338 -20.42 -13.25 -2.06
N ASP A 339 -21.41 -13.60 -1.24
CA ASP A 339 -22.26 -12.64 -0.55
C ASP A 339 -21.71 -12.38 0.86
N TRP A 340 -20.85 -11.39 0.96
CA TRP A 340 -20.14 -11.03 2.19
C TRP A 340 -20.38 -9.55 2.50
N PRO A 341 -21.56 -9.19 3.04
CA PRO A 341 -21.78 -7.84 3.53
C PRO A 341 -20.84 -7.53 4.70
N VAL A 342 -20.56 -6.24 4.93
CA VAL A 342 -19.71 -5.78 6.03
C VAL A 342 -20.19 -6.32 7.38
N SER A 343 -21.50 -6.40 7.61
CA SER A 343 -22.09 -6.97 8.83
C SER A 343 -21.66 -8.41 9.05
N HIS A 344 -21.88 -9.29 8.07
CA HIS A 344 -21.50 -10.70 8.17
C HIS A 344 -20.00 -10.88 8.45
N LEU A 345 -19.14 -10.14 7.75
CA LEU A 345 -17.69 -10.22 7.97
C LEU A 345 -17.28 -9.70 9.34
N THR A 346 -17.98 -8.70 9.86
CA THR A 346 -17.80 -8.17 11.21
C THR A 346 -18.14 -9.23 12.25
N ASP A 347 -19.28 -9.90 12.12
CA ASP A 347 -19.73 -10.93 13.07
C ASP A 347 -18.73 -12.10 13.12
N VAL A 348 -18.34 -12.60 11.94
CA VAL A 348 -17.34 -13.67 11.80
C VAL A 348 -16.00 -13.27 12.45
N PHE A 349 -15.58 -12.01 12.28
CA PHE A 349 -14.37 -11.49 12.92
C PHE A 349 -14.54 -11.39 14.44
N ALA A 350 -15.71 -10.90 14.88
CA ALA A 350 -15.99 -10.60 16.28
C ALA A 350 -15.93 -11.87 17.13
N GLU A 351 -16.69 -12.89 16.72
CA GLU A 351 -16.74 -14.19 17.37
C GLU A 351 -15.38 -14.89 17.38
N ARG A 352 -14.68 -14.85 16.23
CA ARG A 352 -13.45 -15.63 16.06
C ARG A 352 -12.27 -15.02 16.80
N TRP A 353 -12.16 -13.69 16.85
CA TRP A 353 -10.94 -13.02 17.31
C TRP A 353 -11.20 -11.91 18.31
N LEU A 354 -12.13 -11.00 18.05
CA LEU A 354 -12.26 -9.75 18.77
C LEU A 354 -12.57 -9.95 20.26
N LEU A 355 -13.66 -10.65 20.57
CA LEU A 355 -14.20 -10.73 21.93
C LEU A 355 -13.19 -11.42 22.87
N ARG A 356 -12.70 -12.60 22.47
CA ARG A 356 -11.66 -13.33 23.21
C ARG A 356 -10.32 -12.59 23.26
N ARG A 357 -10.02 -11.70 22.32
CA ARG A 357 -8.79 -10.87 22.37
C ARG A 357 -8.96 -9.75 23.39
N ALA A 358 -10.10 -9.08 23.39
CA ALA A 358 -10.40 -8.00 24.31
C ALA A 358 -10.42 -8.47 25.76
N GLU A 359 -11.01 -9.64 26.03
CA GLU A 359 -11.01 -10.25 27.37
C GLU A 359 -9.59 -10.57 27.88
N ARG A 360 -8.76 -11.18 27.02
CA ARG A 360 -7.40 -11.60 27.41
C ARG A 360 -6.38 -10.47 27.47
N MET A 361 -6.67 -9.33 26.84
CA MET A 361 -5.70 -8.24 26.65
C MET A 361 -6.41 -6.89 26.83
N PRO A 362 -6.86 -6.55 28.04
CA PRO A 362 -7.65 -5.35 28.31
C PRO A 362 -6.85 -4.05 28.21
N GLU A 363 -5.51 -4.10 28.09
CA GLU A 363 -4.60 -2.95 28.09
C GLU A 363 -4.85 -2.00 26.92
N TYR A 364 -5.59 -2.43 25.89
CA TYR A 364 -6.04 -1.52 24.83
C TYR A 364 -6.82 -0.31 25.38
N LYS A 365 -7.46 -0.47 26.56
CA LYS A 365 -8.22 0.58 27.25
C LYS A 365 -7.35 1.76 27.71
N GLU A 366 -6.06 1.52 27.94
CA GLU A 366 -5.09 2.52 28.41
C GLU A 366 -4.58 3.40 27.27
N TYR A 367 -4.86 3.03 26.01
CA TYR A 367 -4.44 3.82 24.87
C TYR A 367 -5.11 5.20 24.88
N THR A 368 -4.32 6.24 24.65
CA THR A 368 -4.83 7.61 24.50
C THR A 368 -4.52 8.11 23.09
N ARG A 369 -5.47 8.82 22.48
CA ARG A 369 -5.31 9.36 21.12
C ARG A 369 -4.08 10.26 20.95
N GLU A 370 -3.62 10.88 22.04
CA GLU A 370 -2.39 11.67 22.06
C GLU A 370 -1.13 10.84 21.78
N GLN A 371 -1.12 9.54 22.09
CA GLN A 371 -0.04 8.63 21.68
C GLN A 371 0.02 8.44 20.16
N TYR A 372 -1.04 8.80 19.42
CA TYR A 372 -1.07 8.79 17.96
C TYR A 372 -0.47 10.07 17.36
N ARG A 373 -0.14 11.09 18.16
CA ARG A 373 0.38 12.34 17.64
C ARG A 373 1.79 12.16 17.06
N ILE A 374 2.05 12.78 15.90
CA ILE A 374 3.34 12.77 15.22
C ILE A 374 4.17 14.00 15.60
N TRP A 375 3.55 15.18 15.59
CA TRP A 375 4.27 16.43 15.84
C TRP A 375 3.93 17.02 17.20
N PRO A 376 4.88 17.67 17.88
CA PRO A 376 4.59 18.34 19.15
C PRO A 376 3.45 19.35 18.99
N PRO A 377 2.51 19.41 19.96
CA PRO A 377 1.41 20.36 19.92
C PRO A 377 1.95 21.79 19.84
N LYS A 378 1.18 22.70 19.25
CA LYS A 378 1.54 24.12 19.27
C LYS A 378 1.60 24.56 20.74
N LYS A 379 2.73 25.13 21.19
CA LYS A 379 2.78 25.81 22.48
C LYS A 379 1.74 26.93 22.44
N VAL A 380 0.65 26.79 23.20
CA VAL A 380 -0.27 27.89 23.46
C VAL A 380 0.54 28.92 24.23
N ARG A 381 0.81 30.09 23.65
CA ARG A 381 1.35 31.20 24.42
C ARG A 381 0.28 31.58 25.44
N PRO A 382 0.57 31.63 26.76
CA PRO A 382 -0.41 32.11 27.71
C PRO A 382 -0.84 33.50 27.26
N SER A 383 -2.16 33.69 27.09
CA SER A 383 -2.74 35.01 26.92
C SER A 383 -2.31 35.83 28.14
N LEU A 384 -1.51 36.86 27.92
CA LEU A 384 -1.34 37.93 28.89
C LEU A 384 -2.75 38.44 29.16
N LYS A 385 -3.29 38.09 30.33
CA LYS A 385 -4.43 38.81 30.88
C LYS A 385 -3.91 40.23 31.07
N GLU A 386 -4.45 41.16 30.29
CA GLU A 386 -4.39 42.58 30.61
C GLU A 386 -4.99 42.73 32.00
N ASN A 387 -4.13 43.02 32.98
CA ASN A 387 -4.58 43.51 34.27
C ASN A 387 -5.11 44.93 34.03
N SER A 388 -6.40 45.06 34.22
CA SER A 388 -7.13 46.31 34.51
C SER A 388 -6.48 47.11 35.64
#